data_AF-A0AAU8TXJ3-F1
#
_entry.id   AF-A0AAU8TXJ3-F1
#
_cell.length_a   1.000
_cell.length_b   1.000
_cell.length_c   1.000
_cell.angle_alpha   90.00
_cell.angle_beta   90.00
_cell.angle_gamma   90.00
#
_symmetry.space_group_name_H-M   'P 1'
#
loop_
_entity.id
_entity.type
_entity.pdbx_description
1 polymer ?
#
loop_
_entity_poly.entity_id
_entity_poly.type
_entity_poly.pdbx_seq_one_letter_code
_entity_poly.pdbx_strand_id
1 'polypeptide(L)'
;MGERYQQPGQEGFPTITLKRGIVPKQSELWEWMKGVVVGQFDKQDLDISLLDIKLNVKVTWTVTNAFPTKLTGPSMDATGNEVAFEELTLAGDRVSVSYA
;
A
#
# COMPACT_ATOMS: atom_id res chain seq x y z
N MET A 1 -4.22 46.17 7.07
CA MET A 1 -4.30 44.76 7.52
C MET A 1 -4.45 43.94 6.25
N GLY A 2 -3.34 43.42 5.71
CA GLY A 2 -3.33 42.78 4.38
C GLY A 2 -3.89 41.37 4.45
N GLU A 3 -4.87 41.06 3.62
CA GLU A 3 -5.47 39.73 3.54
C GLU A 3 -4.44 38.73 3.03
N ARG A 4 -4.23 37.64 3.78
CA ARG A 4 -3.29 36.57 3.41
C ARG A 4 -4.01 35.65 2.43
N TYR A 5 -3.62 35.70 1.16
CA TYR A 5 -4.05 34.72 0.17
C TYR A 5 -3.19 33.46 0.32
N GLN A 6 -3.83 32.32 0.60
CA GLN A 6 -3.20 31.01 0.60
C GLN A 6 -3.55 30.29 -0.71
N GLN A 7 -2.53 29.90 -1.46
CA GLN A 7 -2.71 29.03 -2.63
C GLN A 7 -2.34 27.58 -2.24
N PRO A 8 -3.05 26.59 -2.80
CA PRO A 8 -2.70 25.19 -2.57
C PRO A 8 -1.30 24.89 -3.13
N GLY A 9 -0.50 24.20 -2.34
CA GLY A 9 0.82 23.69 -2.74
C GLY A 9 0.71 22.38 -3.53
N GLN A 10 1.87 21.76 -3.77
CA GLN A 10 1.94 20.46 -4.44
C GLN A 10 1.30 19.37 -3.57
N GLU A 11 0.53 18.48 -4.20
CA GLU A 11 0.00 17.29 -3.53
C GLU A 11 1.15 16.41 -3.02
N GLY A 12 1.04 15.95 -1.77
CA GLY A 12 2.03 15.06 -1.18
C GLY A 12 1.96 13.65 -1.78
N PHE A 13 3.08 12.95 -1.79
CA PHE A 13 3.13 11.57 -2.25
C PHE A 13 2.35 10.65 -1.30
N PRO A 14 1.35 9.90 -1.78
CA PRO A 14 0.62 8.95 -0.96
C PRO A 14 1.50 7.78 -0.54
N THR A 15 1.48 7.46 0.76
CA THR A 15 2.12 6.26 1.33
C THR A 15 1.04 5.35 1.88
N ILE A 16 1.09 4.07 1.53
CA ILE A 16 0.08 3.07 1.89
C ILE A 16 0.78 1.95 2.64
N THR A 17 0.20 1.57 3.78
CA THR A 17 0.69 0.45 4.57
C THR A 17 -0.36 -0.64 4.57
N LEU A 18 0.00 -1.81 4.03
CA LEU A 18 -0.83 -3.00 4.00
C LEU A 18 -0.30 -4.00 5.03
N LYS A 19 -1.23 -4.61 5.79
CA LYS A 19 -0.91 -5.66 6.78
C LYS A 19 -1.62 -6.94 6.39
N ARG A 20 -0.87 -8.04 6.28
CA ARG A 20 -1.41 -9.36 5.96
C ARG A 20 -0.83 -10.41 6.90
N GLY A 21 -1.60 -11.45 7.23
CA GLY A 21 -1.04 -12.63 7.87
C GLY A 21 -0.07 -13.36 6.94
N ILE A 22 0.96 -13.98 7.52
CA ILE A 22 1.91 -14.79 6.74
C ILE A 22 1.24 -16.08 6.32
N VAL A 23 1.24 -16.32 5.01
CA VAL A 23 0.74 -17.55 4.41
C VAL A 23 1.93 -18.38 3.89
N PRO A 24 1.92 -19.72 4.04
CA PRO A 24 3.04 -20.58 3.62
C PRO A 24 3.21 -20.69 2.09
N LYS A 25 2.32 -20.08 1.30
CA LYS A 25 2.41 -20.06 -0.16
C LYS A 25 3.32 -18.91 -0.61
N GLN A 26 3.96 -19.07 -1.77
CA GLN A 26 4.79 -18.06 -2.45
C GLN A 26 4.23 -16.65 -2.26
N SER A 27 4.96 -15.79 -1.56
CA SER A 27 4.56 -14.40 -1.36
C SER A 27 4.95 -13.63 -2.61
N GLU A 28 4.00 -13.44 -3.54
CA GLU A 28 4.20 -12.59 -4.74
C GLU A 28 4.64 -11.17 -4.36
N LEU A 29 4.23 -10.69 -3.17
CA LEU A 29 4.70 -9.42 -2.61
C LEU A 29 6.21 -9.41 -2.32
N TRP A 30 6.76 -10.55 -1.88
CA TRP A 30 8.19 -10.70 -1.68
C TRP A 30 8.96 -10.78 -3.00
N GLU A 31 8.42 -11.48 -4.00
CA GLU A 31 8.95 -11.47 -5.37
C GLU A 31 9.02 -10.04 -5.93
N TRP A 32 7.92 -9.29 -5.79
CA TRP A 32 7.84 -7.89 -6.22
C TRP A 32 8.86 -7.00 -5.49
N MET A 33 9.00 -7.15 -4.17
CA MET A 33 10.01 -6.41 -3.40
C MET A 33 11.44 -6.77 -3.82
N LYS A 34 11.75 -8.05 -4.03
CA LYS A 34 13.07 -8.49 -4.52
C LYS A 34 13.40 -7.85 -5.87
N GLY A 35 12.43 -7.74 -6.78
CA GLY A 35 12.62 -7.08 -8.08
C GLY A 35 13.10 -5.64 -7.93
N VAL A 36 12.47 -4.87 -7.04
CA VAL A 36 12.86 -3.48 -6.75
C VAL A 36 14.28 -3.38 -6.20
N VAL A 37 14.66 -4.29 -5.28
CA VAL A 37 16.02 -4.30 -4.70
C VAL A 37 17.10 -4.59 -5.74
N VAL A 38 16.79 -5.41 -6.75
CA VAL A 38 17.71 -5.76 -7.86
C VAL A 38 17.78 -4.65 -8.94
N GLY A 39 17.04 -3.55 -8.75
CA GLY A 39 17.04 -2.41 -9.68
C GLY A 39 16.01 -2.53 -10.80
N GLN A 40 15.11 -3.52 -10.74
CA GLN A 40 13.92 -3.57 -11.59
C GLN A 40 12.79 -2.81 -10.90
N PHE A 41 12.64 -1.54 -11.24
CA PHE A 41 11.57 -0.69 -10.73
C PHE A 41 10.26 -1.03 -11.44
N ASP A 42 9.70 -2.18 -11.10
CA ASP A 42 8.38 -2.59 -11.58
C ASP A 42 7.31 -1.82 -10.79
N LYS A 43 6.93 -0.66 -11.31
CA LYS A 43 5.86 0.16 -10.75
C LYS A 43 4.53 -0.44 -11.19
N GLN A 44 3.65 -0.71 -10.24
CA GLN A 44 2.34 -1.28 -10.51
C GLN A 44 1.24 -0.35 -10.00
N ASP A 45 0.11 -0.35 -10.69
CA ASP A 45 -1.08 0.36 -10.25
C ASP A 45 -1.84 -0.54 -9.26
N LEU A 46 -2.22 0.01 -8.10
CA LEU A 46 -2.99 -0.73 -7.09
C LEU A 46 -4.40 -0.20 -6.97
N ASP A 47 -5.36 -1.11 -7.03
CA ASP A 47 -6.78 -0.84 -6.78
C ASP A 47 -7.20 -1.42 -5.43
N ILE A 48 -7.58 -0.54 -4.50
CA ILE A 48 -8.16 -0.90 -3.21
C ILE A 48 -9.66 -0.68 -3.34
N SER A 49 -10.44 -1.76 -3.43
CA SER A 49 -11.90 -1.68 -3.57
C SER A 49 -12.62 -2.04 -2.28
N LEU A 50 -13.50 -1.15 -1.83
CA LEU A 50 -14.46 -1.41 -0.76
C LEU A 50 -15.66 -2.14 -1.32
N LEU A 51 -15.94 -3.32 -0.78
CA LEU A 51 -17.06 -4.18 -1.16
C LEU A 51 -18.18 -4.11 -0.12
N ASP A 52 -19.43 -4.15 -0.58
CA ASP A 52 -20.62 -4.37 0.25
C ASP A 52 -20.77 -5.87 0.62
N ILE A 53 -21.71 -6.21 1.52
CA ILE A 53 -22.03 -7.59 1.92
C ILE A 53 -22.43 -8.50 0.75
N LYS A 54 -22.87 -7.91 -0.36
CA LYS A 54 -23.21 -8.59 -1.62
C LYS A 54 -22.03 -8.67 -2.60
N LEU A 55 -20.82 -8.30 -2.17
CA LEU A 55 -19.60 -8.21 -2.97
C LEU A 55 -19.67 -7.19 -4.12
N ASN A 56 -20.54 -6.18 -4.00
CA ASN A 56 -20.59 -5.08 -4.95
C ASN A 56 -19.56 -4.01 -4.57
N VAL A 57 -18.77 -3.56 -5.53
CA VAL A 57 -17.82 -2.45 -5.35
C VAL A 57 -18.60 -1.16 -5.09
N LYS A 58 -18.22 -0.44 -4.03
CA LYS A 58 -18.81 0.86 -3.67
C LYS A 58 -17.84 2.01 -3.88
N VAL A 59 -16.59 1.79 -3.51
CA VAL A 59 -15.53 2.79 -3.60
C VAL A 59 -14.26 2.07 -4.02
N THR A 60 -13.55 2.62 -5.01
CA THR A 60 -12.23 2.12 -5.40
C THR A 60 -11.22 3.25 -5.29
N TRP A 61 -10.18 3.03 -4.49
CA TRP A 61 -8.99 3.87 -4.44
C TRP A 61 -7.94 3.27 -5.36
N THR A 62 -7.63 3.97 -6.45
CA THR A 62 -6.59 3.60 -7.40
C THR A 62 -5.33 4.41 -7.12
N VAL A 63 -4.22 3.71 -6.95
CA VAL A 63 -2.90 4.24 -6.62
C VAL A 63 -2.01 4.03 -7.83
N THR A 64 -1.63 5.10 -8.49
CA THR A 64 -0.82 5.02 -9.71
C THR A 64 0.67 4.91 -9.36
N ASN A 65 1.39 4.09 -10.12
CA ASN A 65 2.85 3.97 -10.05
C ASN A 65 3.38 3.58 -8.66
N ALA A 66 2.66 2.71 -7.95
CA ALA A 66 3.10 2.32 -6.63
C ALA A 66 4.23 1.28 -6.67
N PHE A 67 5.12 1.37 -5.68
CA PHE A 67 6.26 0.48 -5.50
C PHE A 67 6.51 0.22 -4.01
N PRO A 68 7.01 -0.98 -3.65
CA PRO A 68 7.33 -1.33 -2.28
C PRO A 68 8.56 -0.58 -1.78
N THR A 69 8.44 0.05 -0.61
CA THR A 69 9.54 0.77 0.05
C THR A 69 10.08 0.01 1.24
N LYS A 70 9.23 -0.73 1.94
CA LYS A 70 9.60 -1.47 3.15
C LYS A 70 8.72 -2.70 3.33
N LEU A 71 9.33 -3.78 3.78
CA LEU A 71 8.67 -4.98 4.25
C LEU A 71 9.16 -5.30 5.65
N THR A 72 8.23 -5.38 6.59
CA THR A 72 8.51 -5.77 7.97
C THR A 72 7.92 -7.15 8.19
N GLY A 73 8.77 -8.11 8.55
CA GLY A 73 8.36 -9.46 8.91
C GLY A 73 7.71 -9.54 10.30
N PRO A 74 7.35 -10.75 10.74
CA PRO A 74 6.67 -10.95 12.02
C PRO A 74 7.64 -10.76 13.19
N SER A 75 7.10 -10.43 14.37
CA SER A 75 7.83 -10.56 15.63
C SER A 75 8.19 -12.03 15.84
N MET A 76 9.49 -12.34 15.80
CA MET A 76 9.99 -13.68 16.10
C MET A 76 10.19 -13.79 17.62
N ASP A 77 9.11 -14.08 18.34
CA ASP A 77 9.15 -14.40 19.77
C ASP A 77 8.84 -15.89 19.96
N ALA A 78 9.78 -16.63 20.55
CA ALA A 78 9.61 -18.05 20.84
C ALA A 78 8.60 -18.33 21.99
N THR A 79 8.24 -17.30 22.76
CA THR A 79 7.32 -17.39 23.89
C THR A 79 5.93 -16.81 23.63
N GLY A 80 5.75 -16.09 22.52
CA GLY A 80 4.48 -15.46 22.14
C GLY A 80 3.63 -16.35 21.23
N ASN A 81 2.35 -16.52 21.57
CA ASN A 81 1.34 -17.14 20.69
C ASN A 81 0.73 -16.13 19.70
N GLU A 82 1.56 -15.25 19.15
CA GLU A 82 1.10 -14.19 18.25
C GLU A 82 0.96 -14.69 16.81
N VAL A 83 -0.05 -14.19 16.10
CA VAL A 83 -0.19 -14.48 14.68
C VAL A 83 0.90 -13.73 13.92
N ALA A 84 1.63 -14.44 13.07
CA ALA A 84 2.67 -13.83 12.26
C ALA A 84 2.05 -12.91 11.20
N PHE A 85 2.31 -11.60 11.32
CA PHE A 85 1.91 -10.59 10.35
C PHE A 85 3.11 -10.07 9.56
N GLU A 86 2.86 -9.75 8.31
CA GLU A 86 3.76 -9.09 7.38
C GLU A 86 3.18 -7.69 7.08
N GLU A 87 3.98 -6.65 7.28
CA GLU A 87 3.62 -5.26 7.00
C GLU A 87 4.40 -4.77 5.78
N LEU A 88 3.68 -4.41 4.72
CA LEU A 88 4.24 -3.87 3.48
C LEU A 88 3.89 -2.39 3.37
N THR A 89 4.90 -1.55 3.24
CA THR A 89 4.75 -0.13 2.93
C THR A 89 5.02 0.12 1.46
N LEU A 90 4.09 0.80 0.80
CA LEU A 90 4.12 1.20 -0.59
C LEU A 90 4.11 2.73 -0.68
N ALA A 91 4.85 3.27 -1.64
CA ALA A 91 4.73 4.67 -2.03
C ALA A 91 4.17 4.72 -3.46
N GLY A 92 3.25 5.65 -3.71
CA GLY A 92 2.69 5.90 -5.03
C GLY A 92 2.83 7.35 -5.44
N ASP A 93 2.57 7.63 -6.71
CA ASP A 93 2.65 9.01 -7.23
C ASP A 93 1.34 9.75 -6.95
N ARG A 94 0.19 9.10 -7.16
CA ARG A 94 -1.14 9.70 -7.06
C ARG A 94 -2.16 8.70 -6.55
N VAL A 95 -3.14 9.19 -5.79
CA VAL A 95 -4.35 8.45 -5.41
C VAL A 95 -5.53 9.09 -6.10
N SER A 96 -6.33 8.27 -6.79
CA SER A 96 -7.62 8.65 -7.33
C SER A 96 -8.71 7.83 -6.67
N VAL A 97 -9.87 8.43 -6.46
CA VAL A 97 -11.01 7.77 -5.81
C VAL A 97 -12.18 7.77 -6.80
N SER A 98 -12.71 6.60 -7.07
CA SER A 98 -13.93 6.42 -7.85
C SER A 98 -15.04 5.87 -6.96
N TYR A 99 -16.24 6.41 -7.15
CA TYR A 99 -17.45 6.00 -6.45
C TYR A 99 -18.39 5.33 -7.45
N ALA A 100 -18.96 4.20 -7.06
CA ALA A 100 -19.91 3.41 -7.87
C ALA A 100 -21.36 3.59 -7.38
#